data_AF-M1ZQ22-F1
#
_entry.id   AF-M1ZQ22-F1
#
_cell.length_a   1.000
_cell.length_b   1.000
_cell.length_c   1.000
_cell.angle_alpha   90.00
_cell.angle_beta   90.00
_cell.angle_gamma   90.00
#
_symmetry.space_group_name_H-M   'P 1'
#
loop_
_entity.id
_entity.type
_entity.pdbx_description
1 polymer ?
#
loop_
_entity_poly.entity_id
_entity_poly.type
_entity_poly.pdbx_seq_one_letter_code
_entity_poly.pdbx_strand_id
1 'polypeptide(L)'
;MIKQIILAFFGSVFPVILFNIDRKKIIWTGFAGSIGWTAYLIVYNYIYSPVMSSFVGAFMVGIYSEVMARKLKTPAMQFSIPGIFPLVPGITAYYAINSIVEQNYALAYSKGFQT
;
A
#
# COMPACT_ATOMS: atom_id res chain seq x y z
N MET A 1 5.86 13.62 -7.12
CA MET A 1 6.55 12.35 -6.79
C MET A 1 7.21 12.39 -5.41
N ILE A 2 8.24 13.22 -5.17
CA ILE A 2 8.95 13.24 -3.87
C ILE A 2 8.01 13.41 -2.65
N LYS A 3 7.10 14.38 -2.67
CA LYS A 3 6.15 14.60 -1.55
C LYS A 3 5.34 13.33 -1.22
N GLN A 4 4.87 12.62 -2.25
CA GLN A 4 4.05 11.42 -2.05
C GLN A 4 4.87 10.25 -1.52
N ILE A 5 6.14 10.10 -1.94
CA ILE A 5 7.05 9.09 -1.42
C ILE A 5 7.34 9.34 0.07
N ILE A 6 7.55 10.61 0.46
CA ILE A 6 7.72 10.99 1.87
C ILE A 6 6.44 10.66 2.67
N LEU A 7 5.26 10.97 2.13
CA LEU A 7 3.99 10.64 2.78
C LEU A 7 3.78 9.13 2.88
N ALA A 8 4.16 8.35 1.86
CA ALA A 8 4.09 6.89 1.88
C ALA A 8 5.01 6.27 2.94
N PHE A 9 6.20 6.87 3.14
CA PHE A 9 7.11 6.49 4.22
C PHE A 9 6.40 6.62 5.58
N PHE A 10 5.90 7.81 5.89
CA PHE A 10 5.23 8.07 7.17
C PHE A 10 3.94 7.25 7.30
N GLY A 11 3.15 7.12 6.23
CA GLY A 11 1.95 6.31 6.17
C GLY A 11 2.19 4.82 6.47
N SER A 12 3.41 4.34 6.26
CA SER A 12 3.81 2.95 6.57
C SER A 12 4.50 2.82 7.93
N VAL A 13 4.90 3.94 8.54
CA VAL A 13 5.44 3.96 9.91
C VAL A 13 4.33 3.89 10.95
N PHE A 14 3.22 4.62 10.77
CA PHE A 14 2.13 4.65 11.76
C PHE A 14 1.50 3.28 12.08
N PRO A 15 1.27 2.38 11.10
CA PRO A 15 0.73 1.04 11.38
C PRO A 15 1.63 0.19 12.29
N VAL A 16 2.93 0.48 12.38
CA VAL A 16 3.82 -0.22 13.32
C VAL A 16 3.39 -0.03 14.76
N ILE A 17 2.92 1.16 15.11
CA ILE A 17 2.40 1.46 16.44
C ILE A 17 1.05 0.76 16.64
N LEU A 18 0.17 0.83 15.63
CA LEU A 18 -1.17 0.24 15.67
C LEU A 18 -1.15 -1.28 15.82
N PHE A 19 -0.26 -1.96 15.10
CA PHE A 19 -0.14 -3.43 15.09
C PHE A 19 0.92 -3.96 16.06
N ASN A 20 1.43 -3.11 16.96
CA ASN A 20 2.45 -3.47 17.95
C ASN A 20 3.67 -4.20 17.35
N ILE A 21 4.13 -3.74 16.18
CA ILE A 21 5.33 -4.26 15.52
C ILE A 21 6.56 -3.72 16.27
N ASP A 22 7.63 -4.52 16.32
CA ASP A 22 8.89 -4.16 16.99
C ASP A 22 9.40 -2.78 16.53
N ARG A 23 9.48 -1.84 17.47
CA ARG A 23 9.82 -0.43 17.23
C ARG A 23 11.21 -0.25 16.63
N LYS A 24 12.12 -1.21 16.85
CA LYS A 24 13.46 -1.20 16.23
C LYS A 24 13.40 -1.28 14.69
N LYS A 25 12.25 -1.65 14.13
CA LYS A 25 12.04 -1.86 12.69
C LYS A 25 11.24 -0.77 11.99
N ILE A 26 10.79 0.25 12.71
CA ILE A 26 9.98 1.36 12.18
C ILE A 26 10.56 1.96 10.89
N ILE A 27 11.86 2.20 10.85
CA ILE A 27 12.49 2.81 9.68
C ILE A 27 12.43 1.86 8.48
N TRP A 28 12.62 0.56 8.70
CA TRP A 28 12.57 -0.47 7.65
C TRP A 28 11.17 -0.65 7.09
N THR A 29 10.12 -0.49 7.89
CA THR A 29 8.73 -0.55 7.39
C THR A 29 8.36 0.70 6.59
N GLY A 30 8.86 1.87 6.99
CA GLY A 30 8.71 3.10 6.19
C GLY A 30 9.27 2.94 4.79
N PHE A 31 10.46 2.36 4.66
CA PHE A 31 11.05 2.06 3.35
C PHE A 31 10.24 1.06 2.53
N ALA A 32 9.57 0.08 3.15
CA ALA A 32 8.70 -0.84 2.43
C ALA A 32 7.62 -0.08 1.65
N GLY A 33 6.92 0.85 2.32
CA GLY A 33 5.89 1.67 1.69
C GLY A 33 6.43 2.65 0.67
N SER A 34 7.58 3.27 0.92
CA SER A 34 8.22 4.14 -0.06
C SER A 34 8.59 3.41 -1.35
N ILE A 35 9.12 2.18 -1.24
CA ILE A 35 9.47 1.34 -2.40
C ILE A 35 8.20 0.94 -3.15
N GLY A 36 7.17 0.48 -2.44
CA GLY A 36 5.88 0.13 -3.03
C GLY A 36 5.24 1.30 -3.77
N TRP A 37 5.18 2.47 -3.13
CA TRP A 37 4.61 3.68 -3.71
C TRP A 37 5.43 4.22 -4.88
N THR A 38 6.76 4.12 -4.81
CA THR A 38 7.62 4.51 -5.94
C THR A 38 7.35 3.62 -7.15
N ALA A 39 7.27 2.30 -6.95
CA ALA A 39 6.92 1.36 -8.01
C ALA A 39 5.52 1.64 -8.59
N TYR A 40 4.54 1.91 -7.71
CA TYR A 40 3.20 2.36 -8.12
C TYR A 40 3.29 3.58 -9.03
N LEU A 41 4.00 4.64 -8.63
CA LEU A 41 4.08 5.88 -9.41
C LEU A 41 4.76 5.69 -10.76
N ILE A 42 5.83 4.89 -10.81
CA ILE A 42 6.51 4.58 -12.06
C ILE A 42 5.53 3.92 -13.02
N VAL A 43 4.87 2.84 -12.60
CA VAL A 43 3.93 2.10 -13.45
C VAL A 43 2.74 2.96 -13.85
N TYR A 44 2.20 3.74 -12.91
CA TYR A 44 1.05 4.61 -13.17
C TYR A 44 1.34 5.66 -14.24
N ASN A 45 2.56 6.22 -14.27
CA ASN A 45 2.95 7.20 -15.27
C ASN A 45 3.04 6.62 -16.70
N TYR A 46 3.17 5.30 -16.86
CA TYR A 46 3.24 4.65 -18.19
C TYR A 46 1.92 4.00 -18.61
N ILE A 47 1.23 3.31 -17.68
CA ILE A 47 0.06 2.48 -17.99
C ILE A 47 -1.26 3.21 -17.67
N TYR A 48 -1.22 4.23 -16.80
CA TYR A 48 -2.40 4.97 -16.31
C TYR A 48 -3.50 4.09 -15.67
N SER A 49 -3.13 2.88 -15.23
CA SER A 49 -4.03 1.93 -14.57
C SER A 49 -3.71 1.86 -13.07
N PRO A 50 -4.61 2.31 -12.18
CA PRO A 50 -4.44 2.19 -10.74
C PRO A 50 -4.28 0.72 -10.30
N VAL A 51 -5.06 -0.19 -10.89
CA VAL A 51 -5.05 -1.62 -10.57
C VAL A 51 -3.69 -2.25 -10.84
N MET A 52 -3.16 -2.06 -12.06
CA MET A 52 -1.84 -2.60 -12.43
C MET A 52 -0.73 -1.95 -11.61
N SER A 53 -0.84 -0.65 -11.33
CA SER A 53 0.13 0.08 -10.52
C SER A 53 0.16 -0.41 -9.07
N SER A 54 -1.01 -0.64 -8.47
CA SER A 54 -1.14 -1.21 -7.13
C SER A 54 -0.62 -2.64 -7.06
N PHE A 55 -0.89 -3.45 -8.08
CA PHE A 55 -0.34 -4.81 -8.18
C PHE A 55 1.19 -4.80 -8.17
N VAL A 56 1.82 -4.00 -9.04
CA VAL A 56 3.29 -3.92 -9.08
C VAL A 56 3.86 -3.31 -7.79
N GLY A 57 3.19 -2.30 -7.23
CA GLY A 57 3.56 -1.74 -5.92
C GLY A 57 3.54 -2.79 -4.82
N ALA A 58 2.47 -3.56 -4.70
CA ALA A 58 2.31 -4.61 -3.70
C ALA A 58 3.32 -5.75 -3.90
N PHE A 59 3.60 -6.11 -5.16
CA PHE A 59 4.63 -7.07 -5.50
C PHE A 59 6.02 -6.62 -5.01
N MET A 60 6.37 -5.35 -5.22
CA MET A 60 7.64 -4.78 -4.73
C MET A 60 7.70 -4.72 -3.20
N VAL A 61 6.59 -4.41 -2.52
CA VAL A 61 6.49 -4.52 -1.04
C VAL A 61 6.74 -5.95 -0.60
N GLY A 62 6.17 -6.95 -1.28
CA GLY A 62 6.38 -8.37 -1.00
C GLY A 62 7.84 -8.77 -1.12
N ILE A 63 8.50 -8.44 -2.23
CA ILE A 63 9.93 -8.70 -2.44
C ILE A 63 10.76 -8.05 -1.33
N TYR A 64 10.54 -6.77 -1.05
CA TYR A 64 11.26 -6.06 0.00
C TYR A 64 11.07 -6.71 1.38
N SER A 65 9.84 -7.11 1.71
CA SER A 65 9.49 -7.72 2.98
C SER A 65 10.20 -9.05 3.18
N GLU A 66 10.27 -9.89 2.15
CA GLU A 66 10.99 -11.15 2.15
C GLU A 66 12.51 -10.97 2.30
N VAL A 67 13.08 -9.99 1.61
CA VAL A 67 14.51 -9.66 1.72
C VAL A 67 14.85 -9.19 3.14
N MET A 68 14.05 -8.30 3.72
CA MET A 68 14.28 -7.77 5.07
C MET A 68 13.99 -8.80 6.16
N ALA A 69 13.02 -9.69 5.96
CA ALA A 69 12.75 -10.82 6.86
C ALA A 69 13.99 -11.70 7.05
N ARG A 70 14.68 -12.03 5.95
CA ARG A 70 15.92 -12.81 6.00
C ARG A 70 17.08 -12.05 6.63
N LYS A 71 17.25 -10.76 6.29
CA LYS A 71 18.33 -9.93 6.83
C LYS A 71 18.20 -9.69 8.34
N LEU A 72 16.97 -9.41 8.81
CA LEU A 72 16.69 -9.06 10.20
C LEU A 72 16.21 -10.25 11.04
N LYS A 73 16.15 -11.45 10.43
CA LYS A 73 15.72 -12.71 11.07
C LYS A 73 14.36 -12.62 11.75
N THR A 74 13.40 -11.98 11.08
CA THR A 74 12.06 -11.72 11.61
C THR A 74 10.97 -12.03 10.57
N PRO A 75 9.72 -12.31 10.99
CA PRO A 75 8.63 -12.60 10.04
C PRO A 75 8.42 -11.48 9.02
N ALA A 76 8.21 -11.85 7.75
CA ALA A 76 7.98 -10.88 6.65
C ALA A 76 6.74 -10.00 6.86
N MET A 77 5.73 -10.52 7.57
CA MET A 77 4.52 -9.77 7.95
C MET A 77 4.83 -8.47 8.70
N GLN A 78 5.95 -8.38 9.41
CA GLN A 78 6.36 -7.14 10.08
C GLN A 78 6.66 -5.99 9.11
N PHE A 79 6.94 -6.28 7.83
CA PHE A 79 7.19 -5.28 6.79
C PHE A 79 6.04 -5.20 5.79
N SER A 80 5.42 -6.33 5.42
CA SER A 80 4.41 -6.36 4.37
C SER A 80 3.09 -5.70 4.81
N ILE A 81 2.65 -5.96 6.05
CA ILE A 81 1.43 -5.34 6.59
C ILE A 81 1.55 -3.82 6.60
N PRO A 82 2.53 -3.18 7.26
CA PRO A 82 2.65 -1.72 7.26
C PRO A 82 2.98 -1.16 5.87
N GLY A 83 3.81 -1.85 5.07
CA GLY A 83 4.26 -1.36 3.77
C GLY A 83 3.17 -1.31 2.69
N ILE A 84 2.10 -2.09 2.82
CA ILE A 84 1.01 -2.10 1.84
C ILE A 84 0.01 -0.95 2.05
N PHE A 85 -0.01 -0.30 3.23
CA PHE A 85 -0.99 0.73 3.60
C PHE A 85 -1.16 1.84 2.55
N PRO A 86 -0.08 2.44 2.00
CA PRO A 86 -0.22 3.52 1.03
C PRO A 86 -0.88 3.07 -0.28
N LEU A 87 -0.82 1.78 -0.61
CA LEU A 87 -1.31 1.23 -1.87
C LEU A 87 -2.79 0.84 -1.82
N VAL A 88 -3.35 0.65 -0.62
CA VAL A 88 -4.74 0.20 -0.47
C VAL A 88 -5.68 1.35 -0.83
N PRO A 89 -6.60 1.17 -1.81
CA PRO A 89 -7.53 2.20 -2.25
C PRO A 89 -8.73 2.31 -1.29
N GLY A 90 -8.48 2.64 -0.02
CA GLY A 90 -9.49 2.61 1.04
C GLY A 90 -10.67 3.56 0.81
N ILE A 91 -10.41 4.78 0.32
CA ILE A 91 -11.47 5.75 -0.02
C ILE A 91 -12.33 5.26 -1.18
N THR A 92 -11.70 4.70 -2.23
CA THR A 92 -12.44 4.17 -3.39
C THR A 92 -13.30 2.97 -2.97
N ALA A 93 -12.79 2.11 -2.10
CA ALA A 93 -13.54 0.99 -1.52
C ALA A 93 -14.72 1.47 -0.67
N TYR A 94 -14.51 2.49 0.17
CA TYR A 94 -15.58 3.12 0.94
C TYR A 94 -16.67 3.67 0.01
N TYR A 95 -16.30 4.38 -1.06
CA TYR A 95 -17.29 4.90 -2.01
C TYR A 95 -18.02 3.79 -2.77
N ALA A 96 -17.34 2.70 -3.13
CA ALA A 96 -18.01 1.56 -3.75
C ALA A 96 -19.10 0.98 -2.85
N ILE A 97 -18.80 0.79 -1.55
CA ILE A 97 -19.78 0.32 -0.56
C ILE A 97 -20.90 1.34 -0.36
N ASN A 98 -20.57 2.64 -0.24
CA ASN A 98 -21.57 3.69 -0.09
C ASN A 98 -22.56 3.71 -1.27
N SER A 99 -22.07 3.56 -2.50
CA SER A 99 -22.93 3.49 -3.69
C SER A 99 -23.85 2.27 -3.72
N ILE A 100 -23.44 1.14 -3.11
CA ILE A 100 -24.34 -0.01 -2.92
C ILE A 100 -25.47 0.34 -1.95
N VAL A 101 -25.15 1.00 -0.83
CA VAL A 101 -26.15 1.42 0.16
C VAL A 101 -27.15 2.42 -0.43
N GLU A 102 -26.67 3.33 -1.28
CA GLU A 102 -27.50 4.28 -2.04
C GLU A 102 -28.26 3.66 -3.22
N GLN A 103 -28.16 2.33 -3.43
CA GLN A 103 -28.77 1.59 -4.54
C GLN A 103 -28.30 2.05 -5.93
N ASN A 104 -27.18 2.74 -6.02
CA ASN A 104 -26.55 3.14 -7.28
C ASN A 104 -25.52 2.10 -7.73
N TYR A 105 -26.02 0.97 -8.22
CA TYR A 105 -25.19 -0.18 -8.58
C TYR A 105 -24.24 0.08 -9.75
N ALA A 106 -24.59 0.98 -10.67
CA ALA A 106 -23.72 1.35 -11.80
C ALA A 106 -22.45 2.07 -11.31
N LEU A 107 -22.61 3.00 -10.36
CA LEU A 107 -21.48 3.69 -9.75
C LEU A 107 -20.67 2.75 -8.85
N ALA A 108 -21.34 1.89 -8.07
CA ALA A 108 -20.69 0.89 -7.24
C ALA A 108 -19.79 -0.05 -8.07
N TYR A 109 -20.29 -0.54 -9.21
CA TYR A 109 -19.53 -1.36 -10.13
C TYR A 109 -18.29 -0.61 -10.65
N SER A 110 -18.46 0.60 -11.17
CA SER A 110 -17.35 1.42 -11.67
C SER A 110 -16.25 1.65 -10.61
N LYS A 111 -16.64 1.97 -9.38
CA LYS A 111 -15.69 2.18 -8.27
C LYS A 111 -15.03 0.89 -7.80
N GLY A 112 -15.77 -0.22 -7.76
CA GLY A 112 -15.23 -1.53 -7.37
C GLY A 112 -14.20 -2.10 -8.36
N PHE A 113 -14.27 -1.73 -9.64
CA PHE A 113 -13.24 -2.09 -10.62
C PHE A 113 -11.97 -1.25 -10.52
N GLN A 114 -12.03 -0.11 -9.83
CA GLN A 114 -10.89 0.78 -9.62
C GLN A 114 -10.14 0.51 -8.31
N THR A 115 -10.69 -0.34 -7.45
CA THR A 115 -10.05 -0.84 -6.21
C THR A 115 -9.28 -2.12 -6.46
#